data_AF-A0A6V8P9R5-F1
#
_entry.id   AF-A0A6V8P9R5-F1
#
_cell.length_a   1.000
_cell.length_b   1.000
_cell.length_c   1.000
_cell.angle_alpha   90.00
_cell.angle_beta   90.00
_cell.angle_gamma   90.00
#
_symmetry.space_group_name_H-M   'P 1'
#
loop_
_entity.id
_entity.type
_entity.pdbx_description
1 polymer ?
#
loop_
_entity_poly.entity_id
_entity_poly.type
_entity_poly.pdbx_seq_one_letter_code
_entity_poly.pdbx_strand_id
1 'polypeptide(L)'
;VKIKEEKCMYCGNCFTVCPPISIKDAERDGLAIVVGGKVNSLRTNPKLSKIVIPYISNEPPRWPKVVAAIKHIVEVYAKNARKH
;
A
#
# COMPACT_ATOMS: atom_id res chain seq x y z
N VAL A 1 24.33 -13.83 7.22
CA VAL A 1 22.93 -14.20 7.52
C VAL A 1 22.42 -15.09 6.40
N LYS A 2 21.66 -16.14 6.69
CA LYS A 2 20.98 -16.94 5.66
C LYS A 2 19.48 -16.63 5.73
N ILE A 3 18.89 -16.25 4.61
CA ILE A 3 17.44 -15.99 4.50
C ILE A 3 16.80 -17.24 3.87
N LYS A 4 15.70 -17.70 4.45
CA LYS A 4 14.84 -18.74 3.86
C LYS A 4 13.79 -18.06 3.03
N GLU A 5 13.88 -18.15 1.71
CA GLU A 5 13.02 -17.41 0.77
C GLU A 5 11.55 -17.78 0.96
N GLU A 6 11.25 -19.04 1.25
CA GLU A 6 9.89 -19.54 1.49
C GLU A 6 9.21 -18.97 2.74
N LYS A 7 9.97 -18.31 3.63
CA LYS A 7 9.46 -17.61 4.82
C LYS A 7 9.53 -16.09 4.70
N CYS A 8 10.12 -15.56 3.63
CA CYS A 8 10.28 -14.13 3.43
C CYS A 8 8.99 -13.54 2.87
N MET A 9 8.54 -12.42 3.44
CA MET A 9 7.44 -11.61 2.91
C MET A 9 7.89 -10.22 2.42
N TYR A 10 9.21 -10.00 2.36
CA TYR A 10 9.83 -8.82 1.76
C TYR A 10 9.58 -7.47 2.48
N CYS A 11 9.41 -7.45 3.82
CA CYS A 11 9.22 -6.20 4.58
C CYS A 11 10.43 -5.27 4.64
N GLY A 12 11.63 -5.75 4.29
CA GLY A 12 12.86 -4.95 4.32
C GLY A 12 13.42 -4.62 5.70
N ASN A 13 12.82 -5.08 6.81
CA ASN A 13 13.32 -4.75 8.15
C ASN A 13 14.77 -5.25 8.39
N CYS A 14 15.14 -6.37 7.76
CA CYS A 14 16.50 -6.90 7.81
C CYS A 14 17.52 -5.96 7.13
N PHE A 15 17.16 -5.29 6.04
CA PHE A 15 18.00 -4.27 5.40
C PHE A 15 18.19 -3.04 6.31
N THR A 16 17.14 -2.60 7.01
CA THR A 16 17.22 -1.47 7.95
C THR A 16 18.24 -1.71 9.07
N VAL A 17 18.30 -2.93 9.61
CA VAL A 17 19.22 -3.27 10.71
C VAL A 17 20.60 -3.74 10.24
N CYS A 18 20.74 -4.13 8.97
CA CYS A 18 21.95 -4.73 8.44
C CYS A 18 22.21 -4.23 7.00
N PRO A 19 23.10 -3.23 6.81
CA PRO A 19 23.38 -2.62 5.52
C PRO A 19 23.77 -3.57 4.36
N PRO A 20 24.45 -4.71 4.61
CA PRO A 20 24.79 -5.67 3.54
C PRO A 20 23.61 -6.41 2.90
N ILE A 21 22.40 -6.35 3.47
CA ILE A 21 21.24 -7.07 2.91
C ILE A 21 20.60 -6.23 1.80
N SER A 22 20.79 -6.61 0.53
CA SER A 22 20.07 -5.97 -0.57
C SER A 22 18.69 -6.61 -0.79
N ILE A 23 17.65 -5.80 -0.92
CA ILE A 23 16.27 -6.24 -1.20
C ILE A 23 15.55 -5.43 -2.29
N LYS A 24 16.11 -4.28 -2.70
CA LYS A 24 15.48 -3.36 -3.65
C LYS A 24 15.57 -3.93 -5.07
N ASP A 25 14.47 -3.89 -5.80
CA ASP A 25 14.36 -4.37 -7.18
C ASP A 25 13.40 -3.47 -7.96
N ALA A 26 13.93 -2.69 -8.92
CA ALA A 26 13.13 -1.70 -9.65
C ALA A 26 11.99 -2.31 -10.48
N GLU A 27 12.11 -3.56 -10.91
CA GLU A 27 11.09 -4.24 -11.72
C GLU A 27 10.00 -4.88 -10.86
N ARG A 28 10.34 -5.30 -9.64
CA ARG A 28 9.43 -6.02 -8.74
C ARG A 28 8.85 -5.15 -7.64
N ASP A 29 9.55 -4.10 -7.24
CA ASP A 29 9.05 -3.11 -6.28
C ASP A 29 7.84 -2.38 -6.86
N GLY A 30 6.88 -2.04 -5.99
CA GLY A 30 5.64 -1.43 -6.40
C GLY A 30 4.84 -0.86 -5.23
N LEU A 31 3.56 -0.59 -5.48
CA LEU A 31 2.66 0.05 -4.52
C LEU A 31 1.47 -0.87 -4.21
N ALA A 32 1.10 -0.94 -2.94
CA ALA A 32 -0.19 -1.46 -2.50
C ALA A 32 -1.13 -0.29 -2.16
N ILE A 33 -2.43 -0.44 -2.43
CA ILE A 33 -3.45 0.55 -2.05
C ILE A 33 -4.26 0.04 -0.87
N VAL A 34 -4.35 0.87 0.17
CA VAL A 34 -5.14 0.62 1.39
C VAL A 34 -6.20 1.71 1.58
N VAL A 35 -7.37 1.35 2.12
CA VAL A 35 -8.50 2.29 2.32
C VAL A 35 -9.22 2.04 3.65
N GLY A 36 -10.06 3.01 4.06
CA GLY A 36 -11.03 2.82 5.15
C GLY A 36 -10.51 3.08 6.57
N GLY A 37 -9.25 3.50 6.72
CA GLY A 37 -8.69 3.88 8.01
C GLY A 37 -9.15 5.27 8.47
N LYS A 38 -9.23 5.46 9.79
CA LYS A 38 -9.46 6.77 10.41
C LYS A 38 -8.95 6.79 11.86
N VAL A 39 -8.58 7.98 12.32
CA VAL A 39 -8.02 8.20 13.68
C VAL A 39 -9.06 8.74 14.68
N ASN A 40 -10.04 9.54 14.21
CA ASN A 40 -11.06 10.12 15.10
C ASN A 40 -12.09 9.08 15.57
N SER A 41 -12.81 9.40 16.65
CA SER A 41 -13.91 8.60 17.21
C SER A 41 -15.31 9.07 16.78
N LEU A 42 -15.40 10.07 15.88
CA LEU A 42 -16.69 10.59 15.43
C LEU A 42 -17.49 9.49 14.70
N ARG A 43 -18.73 9.24 15.16
CA ARG A 43 -19.71 8.24 14.68
C ARG A 43 -19.32 6.77 14.82
N THR A 44 -18.04 6.42 14.66
CA THR A 44 -17.51 5.05 14.80
C THR A 44 -16.11 5.08 15.39
N ASN A 45 -15.63 3.95 15.92
CA ASN A 45 -14.28 3.88 16.49
C ASN A 45 -13.17 4.03 15.42
N PRO A 46 -11.93 4.38 15.83
CA PRO A 46 -10.77 4.37 14.93
C PRO A 46 -10.58 3.01 14.25
N LYS A 47 -10.07 3.04 13.01
CA LYS A 47 -9.87 1.84 12.18
C LYS A 47 -8.54 1.91 11.46
N LEU A 48 -7.88 0.77 11.35
CA LEU A 48 -6.76 0.59 10.42
C LEU A 48 -7.29 0.46 9.00
N SER A 49 -6.58 1.06 8.04
CA SER A 49 -6.83 0.83 6.63
C SER A 49 -6.64 -0.65 6.27
N LYS A 50 -7.35 -1.12 5.25
CA LYS A 50 -7.29 -2.49 4.74
C LYS A 50 -6.82 -2.49 3.30
N ILE A 51 -6.06 -3.52 2.90
CA ILE A 51 -5.55 -3.67 1.54
C ILE A 51 -6.72 -3.96 0.60
N VAL A 52 -6.81 -3.19 -0.49
CA VAL A 52 -7.80 -3.38 -1.57
C VAL A 52 -7.13 -3.64 -2.92
N ILE A 53 -5.90 -3.18 -3.11
CA ILE A 53 -5.07 -3.54 -4.26
C ILE A 53 -3.72 -4.00 -3.72
N PRO A 54 -3.34 -5.29 -3.89
CA PRO A 54 -2.13 -5.83 -3.30
C PRO A 54 -0.86 -5.35 -4.00
N TYR A 55 -0.93 -5.02 -5.30
CA TYR A 55 0.24 -4.64 -6.07
C TYR A 55 -0.11 -3.82 -7.31
N ILE A 56 0.68 -2.78 -7.56
CA ILE A 56 0.76 -2.00 -8.79
C ILE A 56 2.25 -1.75 -9.06
N SER A 57 2.72 -2.07 -10.26
CA SER A 57 4.11 -1.84 -10.67
C SER A 57 4.48 -0.35 -10.66
N ASN A 58 5.76 -0.05 -10.44
CA ASN A 58 6.28 1.31 -10.53
C ASN A 58 6.25 1.84 -11.97
N GLU A 59 5.70 3.04 -12.17
CA GLU A 59 5.62 3.71 -13.49
C GLU A 59 6.02 5.20 -13.38
N PRO A 60 7.25 5.52 -12.95
CA PRO A 60 7.74 6.90 -12.91
C PRO A 60 7.73 7.55 -14.31
N PRO A 61 7.53 8.88 -14.41
CA PRO A 61 7.39 9.85 -13.31
C PRO A 61 5.93 10.14 -12.93
N ARG A 62 4.93 9.45 -13.51
CA ARG A 62 3.51 9.84 -13.39
C ARG A 62 2.58 8.80 -12.78
N TRP A 63 3.01 7.55 -12.63
CA TRP A 63 2.24 6.44 -12.04
C TRP A 63 0.75 6.41 -12.49
N PRO A 64 0.47 6.36 -13.81
CA PRO A 64 -0.88 6.52 -14.33
C PRO A 64 -1.85 5.47 -13.78
N LYS A 65 -1.43 4.22 -13.58
CA LYS A 65 -2.27 3.16 -13.00
C LYS A 65 -2.65 3.45 -11.54
N VAL A 66 -1.70 3.93 -10.74
CA VAL A 66 -1.96 4.30 -9.33
C VAL A 66 -2.95 5.46 -9.27
N VAL A 67 -2.72 6.51 -10.06
CA VAL A 67 -3.59 7.69 -10.10
C VAL A 67 -5.01 7.31 -10.54
N ALA A 68 -5.14 6.48 -11.57
CA ALA A 68 -6.44 6.00 -12.04
C ALA A 68 -7.18 5.21 -10.95
N ALA A 69 -6.49 4.31 -10.24
CA ALA A 69 -7.07 3.53 -9.15
C ALA A 69 -7.56 4.42 -7.99
N ILE A 70 -6.74 5.38 -7.56
CA ILE A 70 -7.11 6.33 -6.50
C ILE A 70 -8.30 7.19 -6.92
N LYS A 71 -8.26 7.74 -8.14
CA LYS A 71 -9.35 8.57 -8.69
C LYS A 71 -10.67 7.80 -8.69
N HIS A 72 -10.64 6.56 -9.18
CA HIS A 72 -11.83 5.71 -9.20
C HIS A 72 -12.40 5.45 -7.79
N ILE A 73 -11.55 5.13 -6.81
CA ILE A 73 -11.97 4.92 -5.41
C ILE A 73 -12.65 6.18 -4.85
N VAL A 74 -12.08 7.36 -5.09
CA VAL A 74 -12.64 8.63 -4.62
C VAL A 74 -13.97 8.95 -5.31
N GLU A 75 -14.08 8.76 -6.61
CA GLU A 75 -15.31 9.00 -7.38
C GLU A 75 -16.44 8.07 -6.93
N VAL A 76 -16.15 6.78 -6.74
CA VAL A 76 -17.13 5.80 -6.24
C VAL A 76 -17.56 6.14 -4.82
N TYR A 77 -16.63 6.53 -3.94
CA TYR A 77 -16.97 6.95 -2.59
C TYR A 77 -17.85 8.20 -2.61
N ALA A 78 -17.48 9.24 -3.34
CA ALA A 78 -18.22 10.50 -3.41
C ALA A 78 -19.64 10.32 -3.96
N LYS A 79 -19.83 9.42 -4.94
CA LYS A 79 -21.14 9.14 -5.53
C LYS A 79 -22.09 8.35 -4.62
N ASN A 80 -21.56 7.45 -3.80
CA ASN A 80 -22.38 6.46 -3.07
C ASN A 80 -22.39 6.61 -1.55
N ALA A 81 -21.45 7.39 -1.00
CA ALA A 81 -21.40 7.61 0.45
C ALA A 81 -22.62 8.41 0.91
N ARG A 82 -23.18 8.03 2.06
CA ARG A 82 -24.28 8.77 2.69
C ARG A 82 -23.76 10.09 3.25
N LYS A 83 -24.56 11.15 3.10
CA LYS A 83 -24.31 12.43 3.77
C LYS A 83 -24.25 12.20 5.29
N HIS A 84 -23.31 12.90 5.92
CA HIS A 84 -22.97 12.84 7.33
C HIS A 84 -24.14 12.98 8.29
#